data_AF-A0A7C3LQ30-F1
#
_entry.id   AF-A0A7C3LQ30-F1
#
_cell.length_a   1.000
_cell.length_b   1.000
_cell.length_c   1.000
_cell.angle_alpha   90.00
_cell.angle_beta   90.00
_cell.angle_gamma   90.00
#
_symmetry.space_group_name_H-M   'P 1'
#
loop_
_entity.id
_entity.type
_entity.pdbx_description
1 polymer ?
#
loop_
_entity_poly.entity_id
_entity_poly.type
_entity_poly.pdbx_seq_one_letter_code
_entity_poly.pdbx_strand_id
1 'polypeptide(L)'
;MLKSRLRARYRYIMAFFTRAVAGFIFWELVLPRIGLRRLTRQTRSNRYKQLAARFRAMAIRMGGVMIKVGQFLSSRLDILPEEITEELAGLQDEVPAEDFDSIRKQAEGELGAPLEQIFERFEPDPLAAASLGQVHRARLRPEAADSHGFHAVVVKIQRPFIEQLVDVDFSALHRVARWLMYYEPIRKRVNVPALAKELEDTVRLEIDYLAEADNAEQFSKNFAKRKRIHVPRVVRSLTTARVLTLENVYAIKITDYDAITASGID
;
A
#
# COMPACT_ATOMS: atom_id res chain seq x y z
N MET A 1 -22.09 1.92 12.48
CA MET A 1 -21.83 2.00 11.03
C MET A 1 -20.53 1.28 10.62
N LEU A 2 -19.37 1.60 11.23
CA LEU A 2 -18.05 1.00 10.91
C LEU A 2 -18.02 -0.54 10.99
N LYS A 3 -18.48 -1.15 12.09
CA LYS A 3 -18.54 -2.62 12.25
C LYS A 3 -19.33 -3.34 11.14
N SER A 4 -20.33 -2.69 10.54
CA SER A 4 -21.09 -3.26 9.42
C SER A 4 -20.27 -3.19 8.13
N ARG A 5 -19.60 -2.05 7.87
CA ARG A 5 -18.67 -1.86 6.75
C ARG A 5 -17.52 -2.87 6.79
N LEU A 6 -16.89 -3.05 7.95
CA LEU A 6 -15.82 -4.03 8.16
C LEU A 6 -16.28 -5.48 7.88
N ARG A 7 -17.48 -5.86 8.36
CA ARG A 7 -18.06 -7.18 8.05
C ARG A 7 -18.41 -7.35 6.57
N ALA A 8 -18.87 -6.29 5.90
CA ALA A 8 -19.11 -6.32 4.46
C ALA A 8 -17.78 -6.47 3.69
N ARG A 9 -16.74 -5.75 4.11
CA ARG A 9 -15.37 -5.84 3.58
C ARG A 9 -14.84 -7.27 3.65
N TYR A 10 -14.84 -7.87 4.85
CA TYR A 10 -14.44 -9.25 5.07
C TYR A 10 -15.20 -10.22 4.14
N ARG A 11 -16.53 -10.12 4.10
CA ARG A 11 -17.36 -11.00 3.24
C ARG A 11 -17.04 -10.84 1.77
N TYR A 12 -16.76 -9.62 1.32
CA TYR A 12 -16.40 -9.34 -0.07
C TYR A 12 -15.07 -10.00 -0.45
N ILE A 13 -14.04 -9.83 0.39
CA ILE A 13 -12.72 -10.47 0.23
C ILE A 13 -12.87 -11.99 0.20
N MET A 14 -13.55 -12.54 1.21
CA MET A 14 -13.77 -13.98 1.30
C MET A 14 -14.55 -14.52 0.10
N ALA A 15 -15.58 -13.81 -0.37
CA ALA A 15 -16.36 -14.24 -1.51
C ALA A 15 -15.57 -14.19 -2.83
N PHE A 16 -14.65 -13.24 -2.98
CA PHE A 16 -13.70 -13.21 -4.10
C PHE A 16 -12.78 -14.44 -4.06
N PHE A 17 -12.04 -14.61 -2.96
CA PHE A 17 -11.05 -15.67 -2.85
C PHE A 17 -11.66 -17.07 -2.83
N THR A 18 -12.86 -17.25 -2.25
CA THR A 18 -13.57 -18.54 -2.31
C THR A 18 -13.90 -18.92 -3.76
N ARG A 19 -14.36 -17.97 -4.59
CA ARG A 19 -14.62 -18.22 -6.01
C ARG A 19 -13.33 -18.50 -6.77
N ALA A 20 -12.25 -17.78 -6.47
CA ALA A 20 -10.95 -18.00 -7.10
C ALA A 20 -10.41 -19.41 -6.77
N VAL A 21 -10.41 -19.80 -5.50
CA VAL A 21 -9.96 -21.12 -5.04
C VAL A 21 -10.85 -22.23 -5.60
N ALA A 22 -12.17 -22.08 -5.57
CA ALA A 22 -13.08 -23.07 -6.14
C ALA A 22 -12.89 -23.23 -7.66
N GLY A 23 -12.72 -22.11 -8.39
CA GLY A 23 -12.42 -22.13 -9.81
C GLY A 23 -11.09 -22.82 -10.11
N PHE A 24 -10.05 -22.51 -9.32
CA PHE A 24 -8.76 -23.16 -9.43
C PHE A 24 -8.86 -24.68 -9.19
N ILE A 25 -9.53 -25.11 -8.12
CA ILE A 25 -9.76 -26.54 -7.84
C ILE A 25 -10.53 -27.21 -8.99
N PHE A 26 -11.58 -26.58 -9.50
CA PHE A 26 -12.36 -27.14 -10.60
C PHE A 26 -11.50 -27.35 -11.86
N TRP A 27 -10.75 -26.33 -12.27
CA TRP A 27 -9.94 -26.39 -13.49
C TRP A 27 -8.67 -27.23 -13.36
N GLU A 28 -8.02 -27.27 -12.20
CA GLU A 28 -6.72 -27.93 -12.02
C GLU A 28 -6.83 -29.32 -11.37
N LEU A 29 -7.93 -29.65 -10.68
CA LEU A 29 -8.15 -30.97 -10.08
C LEU A 29 -9.30 -31.76 -10.70
N VAL A 30 -10.46 -31.13 -10.91
CA VAL A 30 -11.67 -31.85 -11.34
C VAL A 30 -11.62 -32.17 -12.83
N LEU A 31 -11.46 -31.16 -13.68
CA LEU A 31 -11.42 -31.34 -15.14
C LEU A 31 -10.31 -32.30 -15.62
N PRO A 32 -9.08 -32.27 -15.07
CA PRO A 32 -8.04 -33.23 -15.43
C PRO A 32 -8.33 -34.69 -15.06
N ARG A 33 -9.18 -34.93 -14.04
CA ARG A 33 -9.59 -36.28 -13.62
C ARG A 33 -10.67 -36.86 -14.51
N ILE A 34 -11.50 -36.02 -15.13
CA ILE A 34 -12.55 -36.45 -16.09
C ILE A 34 -12.09 -36.44 -17.55
N GLY A 35 -10.77 -36.41 -17.80
CA GLY A 35 -10.20 -36.52 -19.15
C GLY A 35 -10.02 -35.20 -19.93
N LEU A 36 -10.42 -34.04 -19.38
CA LEU A 36 -10.38 -32.74 -20.07
C LEU A 36 -9.05 -31.99 -19.93
N ARG A 37 -7.93 -32.70 -19.78
CA ARG A 37 -6.58 -32.12 -19.56
C ARG A 37 -6.10 -31.18 -20.67
N ARG A 38 -6.50 -31.43 -21.92
CA ARG A 38 -6.10 -30.60 -23.06
C ARG A 38 -6.75 -29.21 -22.99
N LEU A 39 -8.03 -29.17 -22.63
CA LEU A 39 -8.79 -27.93 -22.48
C LEU A 39 -8.27 -27.07 -21.32
N THR A 40 -7.96 -27.70 -20.18
CA THR A 40 -7.45 -26.99 -19.00
C THR A 40 -6.12 -26.29 -19.27
N ARG A 41 -5.22 -26.95 -20.03
CA ARG A 41 -3.94 -26.39 -20.46
C ARG A 41 -4.11 -25.24 -21.45
N GLN A 42 -4.94 -25.42 -22.48
CA GLN A 42 -5.14 -24.40 -23.53
C GLN A 42 -5.74 -23.10 -23.00
N THR A 43 -6.63 -23.19 -22.00
CA THR A 43 -7.32 -22.03 -21.44
C THR A 43 -6.57 -21.37 -20.27
N ARG A 44 -5.46 -21.96 -19.80
CA ARG A 44 -4.81 -21.58 -18.54
C ARG A 44 -4.35 -20.12 -18.51
N SER A 45 -3.63 -19.68 -19.54
CA SER A 45 -3.11 -18.31 -19.63
C SER A 45 -4.24 -17.28 -19.59
N ASN A 46 -5.29 -17.46 -20.40
CA ASN A 46 -6.47 -16.58 -20.40
C ASN A 46 -7.18 -16.57 -19.05
N ARG A 47 -7.28 -17.71 -18.36
CA ARG A 47 -7.87 -17.78 -17.00
C ARG A 47 -7.05 -17.00 -15.98
N TYR A 48 -5.72 -17.04 -16.07
CA TYR A 48 -4.83 -16.28 -15.20
C TYR A 48 -4.95 -14.78 -15.42
N LYS A 49 -4.91 -14.31 -16.68
CA LYS A 49 -5.15 -12.89 -17.02
C LYS A 49 -6.49 -12.40 -16.48
N GLN A 50 -7.57 -13.17 -16.69
CA GLN A 50 -8.89 -12.82 -16.17
C GLN A 50 -8.95 -12.79 -14.63
N LEU A 51 -8.29 -13.73 -13.95
CA LEU A 51 -8.24 -13.74 -12.50
C LEU A 51 -7.48 -12.52 -11.96
N ALA A 52 -6.34 -12.19 -12.57
CA ALA A 52 -5.51 -11.05 -12.21
C ALA A 52 -6.26 -9.72 -12.42
N ALA A 53 -6.92 -9.55 -13.57
CA ALA A 53 -7.73 -8.35 -13.85
C ALA A 53 -8.90 -8.19 -12.85
N ARG A 54 -9.57 -9.30 -12.50
CA ARG A 54 -10.63 -9.29 -11.46
C ARG A 54 -10.06 -8.97 -10.08
N PHE A 55 -8.87 -9.47 -9.75
CA PHE A 55 -8.18 -9.14 -8.51
C PHE A 55 -7.81 -7.66 -8.48
N ARG A 56 -7.22 -7.12 -9.55
CA ARG A 56 -6.87 -5.69 -9.68
C ARG A 56 -8.10 -4.80 -9.46
N ALA A 57 -9.20 -5.09 -10.14
CA ALA A 57 -10.46 -4.35 -9.94
C ALA A 57 -10.98 -4.44 -8.50
N MET A 58 -10.88 -5.62 -7.87
CA MET A 58 -11.21 -5.82 -6.45
C MET A 58 -10.29 -5.00 -5.55
N ALA A 59 -8.98 -5.00 -5.81
CA ALA A 59 -7.98 -4.27 -5.04
C ALA A 59 -8.18 -2.75 -5.11
N ILE A 60 -8.42 -2.20 -6.30
CA ILE A 60 -8.73 -0.77 -6.51
C ILE A 60 -10.00 -0.38 -5.75
N ARG A 61 -11.06 -1.18 -5.88
CA ARG A 61 -12.32 -0.93 -5.17
C ARG A 61 -12.15 -0.94 -3.65
N MET A 62 -11.27 -1.80 -3.14
CA MET A 62 -11.07 -2.00 -1.72
C MET A 62 -10.07 -1.00 -1.13
N GLY A 63 -9.12 -0.51 -1.92
CA GLY A 63 -8.00 0.31 -1.45
C GLY A 63 -7.18 -0.39 -0.36
N GLY A 64 -6.28 0.36 0.28
CA GLY A 64 -5.59 -0.12 1.48
C GLY A 64 -4.77 -1.38 1.22
N VAL A 65 -4.96 -2.37 2.10
CA VAL A 65 -4.20 -3.63 2.10
C VAL A 65 -4.35 -4.40 0.79
N MET A 66 -5.51 -4.37 0.11
CA MET A 66 -5.65 -5.15 -1.14
C MET A 66 -4.78 -4.61 -2.28
N ILE A 67 -4.52 -3.29 -2.32
CA ILE A 67 -3.52 -2.71 -3.23
C ILE A 67 -2.13 -3.22 -2.87
N LYS A 68 -1.77 -3.21 -1.57
CA LYS A 68 -0.48 -3.72 -1.08
C LYS A 68 -0.29 -5.20 -1.38
N VAL A 69 -1.34 -6.02 -1.27
CA VAL A 69 -1.31 -7.43 -1.68
C VAL A 69 -0.98 -7.54 -3.18
N GLY A 70 -1.62 -6.75 -4.02
CA GLY A 70 -1.34 -6.74 -5.46
C GLY A 70 0.10 -6.34 -5.78
N GLN A 71 0.60 -5.26 -5.15
CA GLN A 71 1.98 -4.79 -5.31
C GLN A 71 3.00 -5.81 -4.80
N PHE A 72 2.73 -6.45 -3.66
CA PHE A 72 3.57 -7.52 -3.13
C PHE A 72 3.63 -8.70 -4.10
N LEU A 73 2.47 -9.15 -4.58
CA LEU A 73 2.37 -10.28 -5.51
C LEU A 73 2.97 -9.96 -6.88
N SER A 74 2.87 -8.73 -7.39
CA SER A 74 3.47 -8.34 -8.67
C SER A 74 4.99 -8.37 -8.63
N SER A 75 5.60 -8.21 -7.45
CA SER A 75 7.06 -8.32 -7.25
C SER A 75 7.57 -9.75 -7.08
N ARG A 76 6.68 -10.74 -6.97
CA ARG A 76 6.99 -12.15 -6.66
C ARG A 76 6.88 -13.05 -7.90
N LEU A 77 7.77 -12.82 -8.86
CA LEU A 77 7.89 -13.62 -10.10
C LEU A 77 8.20 -15.11 -9.85
N ASP A 78 8.72 -15.42 -8.66
CA ASP A 78 9.02 -16.77 -8.19
C ASP A 78 7.78 -17.57 -7.75
N ILE A 79 6.65 -16.88 -7.47
CA ILE A 79 5.46 -17.48 -6.87
C ILE A 79 4.29 -17.52 -7.85
N LEU A 80 4.14 -16.49 -8.69
CA LEU A 80 3.02 -16.35 -9.61
C LEU A 80 3.46 -16.44 -11.09
N PRO A 81 2.59 -16.97 -11.97
CA PRO A 81 2.80 -16.90 -13.41
C PRO A 81 2.94 -15.45 -13.90
N GLU A 82 3.75 -15.28 -14.93
CA GLU A 82 4.03 -13.98 -15.58
C GLU A 82 2.75 -13.23 -15.95
N GLU A 83 1.73 -13.94 -16.45
CA GLU A 83 0.48 -13.30 -16.87
C GLU A 83 -0.32 -12.69 -15.71
N ILE A 84 -0.06 -13.13 -14.48
CA ILE A 84 -0.64 -12.51 -13.28
C ILE A 84 0.22 -11.33 -12.85
N THR A 85 1.54 -11.50 -12.79
CA THR A 85 2.44 -10.44 -12.29
C THR A 85 2.45 -9.22 -13.19
N GLU A 86 2.39 -9.39 -14.52
CA GLU A 86 2.26 -8.29 -15.48
C GLU A 86 0.98 -7.49 -15.27
N GLU A 87 -0.17 -8.16 -15.12
CA GLU A 87 -1.46 -7.49 -14.90
C GLU A 87 -1.49 -6.76 -13.54
N LEU A 88 -0.86 -7.33 -12.51
CA LEU A 88 -0.79 -6.72 -11.19
C LEU A 88 0.23 -5.57 -11.11
N ALA A 89 1.21 -5.50 -12.01
CA ALA A 89 2.18 -4.40 -12.04
C ALA A 89 1.50 -3.04 -12.20
N GLY A 90 0.37 -2.98 -12.92
CA GLY A 90 -0.44 -1.76 -13.07
C GLY A 90 -1.07 -1.22 -11.77
N LEU A 91 -1.08 -1.98 -10.67
CA LEU A 91 -1.56 -1.49 -9.36
C LEU A 91 -0.60 -0.50 -8.68
N GLN A 92 0.61 -0.31 -9.20
CA GLN A 92 1.58 0.63 -8.62
C GLN A 92 1.16 2.09 -8.83
N ASP A 93 0.45 2.40 -9.92
CA ASP A 93 0.10 3.76 -10.31
C ASP A 93 -1.37 4.14 -10.04
N GLU A 94 -2.20 3.21 -9.57
CA GLU A 94 -3.67 3.36 -9.52
C GLU A 94 -4.22 3.38 -8.08
N VAL A 95 -3.85 4.40 -7.30
CA VAL A 95 -4.43 4.59 -5.97
C VAL A 95 -5.30 5.85 -5.94
N PRO A 96 -6.64 5.73 -5.85
CA PRO A 96 -7.51 6.89 -5.76
C PRO A 96 -7.29 7.61 -4.43
N ALA A 97 -7.40 8.94 -4.47
CA ALA A 97 -7.37 9.74 -3.27
C ALA A 97 -8.64 9.50 -2.42
N GLU A 98 -8.48 9.43 -1.10
CA GLU A 98 -9.54 9.71 -0.13
C GLU A 98 -10.00 11.16 -0.26
N ASP A 99 -11.28 11.33 0.09
CA ASP A 99 -11.90 12.63 0.28
C ASP A 99 -11.14 13.49 1.31
N PHE A 100 -10.92 14.75 0.97
CA PHE A 100 -10.10 15.65 1.78
C PHE A 100 -10.74 15.94 3.14
N ASP A 101 -12.07 16.04 3.26
CA ASP A 101 -12.71 16.30 4.55
C ASP A 101 -12.46 15.16 5.55
N SER A 102 -12.40 13.92 5.05
CA SER A 102 -12.09 12.75 5.85
C SER A 102 -10.62 12.76 6.32
N ILE A 103 -9.69 13.17 5.46
CA ILE A 103 -8.26 13.32 5.77
C ILE A 103 -8.01 14.47 6.74
N ARG A 104 -8.65 15.62 6.51
CA ARG A 104 -8.61 16.78 7.39
C ARG A 104 -9.04 16.40 8.80
N LYS A 105 -10.21 15.76 8.96
CA LYS A 105 -10.69 15.32 10.28
C LYS A 105 -9.71 14.38 10.99
N GLN A 106 -9.07 13.48 10.24
CA GLN A 106 -8.06 12.57 10.78
C GLN A 106 -6.83 13.36 11.27
N ALA A 107 -6.33 14.29 10.45
CA ALA A 107 -5.16 15.08 10.80
C ALA A 107 -5.41 16.04 11.96
N GLU A 108 -6.52 16.77 11.96
CA GLU A 108 -6.90 17.70 13.03
C GLU A 108 -7.16 16.97 14.35
N GLY A 109 -7.76 15.77 14.30
CA GLY A 109 -7.96 14.93 15.48
C GLY A 109 -6.66 14.43 16.10
N GLU A 110 -5.64 14.16 15.28
CA GLU A 110 -4.32 13.72 15.74
C GLU A 110 -3.45 14.89 16.23
N LEU A 111 -3.49 16.02 15.53
CA LEU A 111 -2.68 17.20 15.84
C LEU A 111 -3.34 18.11 16.89
N GLY A 112 -4.61 17.90 17.21
CA GLY A 112 -5.34 18.59 18.28
C GLY A 112 -5.79 20.02 17.95
N ALA A 113 -5.66 20.47 16.70
CA ALA A 113 -6.09 21.79 16.25
C ALA A 113 -6.44 21.80 14.75
N PRO A 114 -7.22 22.79 14.27
CA PRO A 114 -7.49 22.98 12.85
C PRO A 114 -6.19 23.14 12.03
N LEU A 115 -6.17 22.61 10.80
CA LEU A 115 -4.97 22.67 9.95
C LEU A 115 -4.54 24.12 9.67
N GLU A 116 -5.50 25.04 9.57
CA GLU A 116 -5.27 26.48 9.38
C GLU A 116 -4.59 27.14 10.58
N GLN A 117 -4.67 26.56 11.78
CA GLN A 117 -3.97 27.06 12.96
C GLN A 117 -2.55 26.50 13.05
N ILE A 118 -2.32 25.30 12.51
CA ILE A 118 -1.03 24.61 12.57
C ILE A 118 -0.11 25.04 11.43
N PHE A 119 -0.67 25.13 10.22
CA PHE A 119 0.06 25.43 9.00
C PHE A 119 -0.31 26.81 8.48
N GLU A 120 0.65 27.52 7.88
CA GLU A 120 0.38 28.74 7.11
C GLU A 120 -0.46 28.43 5.88
N ARG A 121 -0.17 27.30 5.23
CA ARG A 121 -0.89 26.80 4.06
C ARG A 121 -0.92 25.28 4.10
N PHE A 122 -2.05 24.69 3.73
CA PHE A 122 -2.21 23.25 3.55
C PHE A 122 -2.95 23.02 2.21
N GLU A 123 -2.38 22.21 1.32
CA GLU A 123 -2.99 21.92 0.02
C GLU A 123 -4.03 20.79 0.14
N PRO A 124 -5.31 21.04 -0.20
CA PRO A 124 -6.35 20.01 -0.17
C PRO A 124 -6.08 18.87 -1.15
N ASP A 125 -5.52 19.20 -2.31
CA ASP A 125 -5.15 18.20 -3.31
C ASP A 125 -3.89 17.45 -2.85
N PRO A 126 -3.91 16.11 -2.80
CA PRO A 126 -2.76 15.35 -2.37
C PRO A 126 -1.62 15.46 -3.39
N LEU A 127 -0.40 15.62 -2.90
CA LEU A 127 0.83 15.42 -3.69
C LEU A 127 0.90 13.98 -4.21
N ALA A 128 0.52 13.02 -3.36
CA ALA A 128 0.48 11.61 -3.71
C ALA A 128 -0.56 10.88 -2.85
N ALA A 129 -1.32 9.98 -3.48
CA ALA A 129 -2.14 9.01 -2.78
C ALA A 129 -1.35 7.70 -2.67
N ALA A 130 -1.09 7.25 -1.45
CA ALA A 130 -0.54 5.93 -1.19
C ALA A 130 -1.66 4.98 -0.75
N SER A 131 -1.37 3.68 -0.77
CA SER A 131 -2.34 2.65 -0.41
C SER A 131 -2.87 2.81 1.03
N LEU A 132 -2.01 3.16 2.00
CA LEU A 132 -2.36 3.23 3.44
C LEU A 132 -2.59 4.67 3.94
N GLY A 133 -2.22 5.68 3.15
CA GLY A 133 -2.29 7.09 3.54
C GLY A 133 -2.19 8.03 2.35
N GLN A 134 -2.18 9.33 2.60
CA GLN A 134 -1.98 10.36 1.57
C GLN A 134 -0.92 11.34 2.01
N VAL A 135 -0.26 11.96 1.04
CA VAL A 135 0.73 12.99 1.26
C VAL A 135 0.20 14.30 0.72
N HIS A 136 0.17 15.33 1.56
CA HIS A 136 -0.25 16.68 1.20
C HIS A 136 0.92 17.65 1.34
N ARG A 137 0.98 18.66 0.48
CA ARG A 137 1.94 19.76 0.67
C ARG A 137 1.40 20.73 1.70
N ALA A 138 2.27 21.24 2.55
CA ALA A 138 1.94 22.30 3.47
C ALA A 138 3.13 23.24 3.70
N ARG A 139 2.87 24.33 4.41
CA ARG A 139 3.88 25.29 4.87
C ARG A 139 3.76 25.50 6.36
N LEU A 140 4.87 25.38 7.07
CA LEU A 140 4.95 25.74 8.48
C LEU A 140 4.70 27.23 8.66
N ARG A 141 4.07 27.60 9.78
CA ARG A 141 3.99 29.00 10.21
C ARG A 141 5.37 29.58 10.47
N PRO A 142 5.57 30.91 10.34
CA PRO A 142 6.87 31.53 10.53
C PRO A 142 7.57 31.14 11.84
N GLU A 143 6.86 31.12 12.97
CA GLU A 143 7.49 30.79 14.26
C GLU A 143 8.02 29.36 14.29
N ALA A 144 7.27 28.41 13.73
CA ALA A 144 7.69 27.03 13.61
C ALA A 144 8.83 26.87 12.58
N ALA A 145 8.72 27.56 11.44
CA ALA A 145 9.71 27.50 10.37
C ALA A 145 11.08 28.02 10.83
N ASP A 146 11.12 29.09 11.63
CA ASP A 146 12.35 29.63 12.20
C ASP A 146 13.03 28.64 13.14
N SER A 147 12.24 27.93 13.96
CA SER A 147 12.78 26.91 14.89
C SER A 147 13.36 25.69 14.17
N HIS A 148 12.81 25.34 13.00
CA HIS A 148 13.21 24.17 12.23
C HIS A 148 14.23 24.49 11.11
N GLY A 149 14.28 25.74 10.64
CA GLY A 149 15.12 26.20 9.53
C GLY A 149 14.58 25.80 8.15
N PHE A 150 13.26 25.66 7.98
CA PHE A 150 12.58 25.43 6.70
C PHE A 150 11.07 25.70 6.80
N HIS A 151 10.45 26.09 5.69
CA HIS A 151 9.00 26.34 5.62
C HIS A 151 8.22 25.21 4.96
N ALA A 152 8.73 24.67 3.84
CA ALA A 152 7.99 23.74 3.02
C ALA A 152 8.02 22.33 3.64
N VAL A 153 6.85 21.74 3.82
CA VAL A 153 6.69 20.39 4.39
C VAL A 153 5.74 19.54 3.56
N VAL A 154 5.91 18.23 3.68
CA VAL A 154 4.92 17.25 3.26
C VAL A 154 4.33 16.59 4.50
N VAL A 155 3.02 16.45 4.52
CA VAL A 155 2.26 15.88 5.64
C VAL A 155 1.63 14.58 5.14
N LYS A 156 2.16 13.46 5.61
CA LYS A 156 1.65 12.12 5.33
C LYS A 156 0.61 11.78 6.39
N ILE A 157 -0.62 11.50 5.97
CA ILE A 157 -1.77 11.25 6.85
C ILE A 157 -2.31 9.87 6.53
N GLN A 158 -2.53 9.04 7.55
CA GLN A 158 -3.13 7.72 7.33
C GLN A 158 -4.58 7.85 6.86
N ARG A 159 -5.03 6.87 6.06
CA ARG A 159 -6.45 6.78 5.71
C ARG A 159 -7.26 6.53 6.99
N PRO A 160 -8.47 7.10 7.12
CA PRO A 160 -9.33 6.84 8.27
C PRO A 160 -9.59 5.35 8.46
N PHE A 161 -9.50 4.89 9.71
CA PHE A 161 -9.74 3.50 10.11
C PHE A 161 -8.79 2.46 9.52
N ILE A 162 -7.58 2.84 9.08
CA ILE A 162 -6.67 1.91 8.39
C ILE A 162 -6.28 0.72 9.24
N GLU A 163 -6.05 0.89 10.54
CA GLU A 163 -5.74 -0.22 11.48
C GLU A 163 -6.83 -1.29 11.48
N GLN A 164 -8.10 -0.89 11.59
CA GLN A 164 -9.20 -1.86 11.61
C GLN A 164 -9.41 -2.51 10.24
N LEU A 165 -9.09 -1.81 9.14
CA LEU A 165 -9.10 -2.38 7.80
C LEU A 165 -7.99 -3.42 7.63
N VAL A 166 -6.79 -3.13 8.15
CA VAL A 166 -5.64 -4.03 8.17
C VAL A 166 -5.99 -5.32 8.90
N ASP A 167 -6.53 -5.23 10.12
CA ASP A 167 -6.90 -6.41 10.90
C ASP A 167 -7.94 -7.30 10.20
N VAL A 168 -8.94 -6.69 9.59
CA VAL A 168 -10.01 -7.41 8.89
C VAL A 168 -9.49 -8.08 7.62
N ASP A 169 -8.63 -7.40 6.88
CA ASP A 169 -8.08 -7.90 5.63
C ASP A 169 -7.12 -9.05 5.88
N PHE A 170 -6.20 -8.91 6.85
CA PHE A 170 -5.29 -10.00 7.20
C PHE A 170 -6.01 -11.18 7.85
N SER A 171 -7.08 -10.95 8.61
CA SER A 171 -7.95 -12.05 9.07
C SER A 171 -8.50 -12.88 7.90
N ALA A 172 -8.94 -12.23 6.82
CA ALA A 172 -9.39 -12.91 5.60
C ALA A 172 -8.22 -13.57 4.85
N LEU A 173 -7.11 -12.86 4.65
CA LEU A 173 -5.94 -13.37 3.92
C LEU A 173 -5.32 -14.58 4.63
N HIS A 174 -5.19 -14.58 5.95
CA HIS A 174 -4.69 -15.75 6.72
C HIS A 174 -5.60 -16.96 6.59
N ARG A 175 -6.92 -16.74 6.51
CA ARG A 175 -7.86 -17.83 6.25
C ARG A 175 -7.69 -18.41 4.85
N VAL A 176 -7.57 -17.56 3.84
CA VAL A 176 -7.33 -17.97 2.45
C VAL A 176 -5.98 -18.67 2.31
N ALA A 177 -4.93 -18.15 2.94
CA ALA A 177 -3.59 -18.73 2.95
C ALA A 177 -3.62 -20.18 3.48
N ARG A 178 -4.33 -20.42 4.59
CA ARG A 178 -4.52 -21.78 5.12
C ARG A 178 -5.29 -22.69 4.16
N TRP A 179 -6.30 -22.17 3.45
CA TRP A 179 -7.04 -22.97 2.46
C TRP A 179 -6.16 -23.44 1.30
N LEU A 180 -5.28 -22.56 0.82
CA LEU A 180 -4.36 -22.87 -0.27
C LEU A 180 -3.37 -23.99 0.10
N MET A 181 -3.05 -24.15 1.39
CA MET A 181 -2.18 -25.23 1.86
C MET A 181 -2.78 -26.63 1.79
N TYR A 182 -4.11 -26.77 1.65
CA TYR A 182 -4.73 -28.08 1.38
C TYR A 182 -4.42 -28.59 -0.04
N TYR A 183 -3.99 -27.70 -0.94
CA TYR A 183 -3.63 -28.07 -2.31
C TYR A 183 -2.14 -28.41 -2.42
N GLU A 184 -1.85 -29.69 -2.66
CA GLU A 184 -0.49 -30.21 -2.63
C GLU A 184 0.49 -29.53 -3.61
N PRO A 185 0.13 -29.23 -4.87
CA PRO A 185 1.06 -28.53 -5.76
C PRO A 185 1.39 -27.09 -5.35
N ILE A 186 0.51 -26.40 -4.60
CA ILE A 186 0.86 -25.10 -4.00
C ILE A 186 1.76 -25.32 -2.79
N ARG A 187 1.36 -26.20 -1.86
CA ARG A 187 2.09 -26.46 -0.61
C ARG A 187 3.56 -26.86 -0.83
N LYS A 188 3.84 -27.58 -1.93
CA LYS A 188 5.19 -28.04 -2.30
C LYS A 188 6.08 -26.93 -2.85
N ARG A 189 5.50 -25.83 -3.34
CA ARG A 189 6.23 -24.73 -3.99
C ARG A 189 6.40 -23.52 -3.08
N VAL A 190 5.40 -23.23 -2.26
CA VAL A 190 5.34 -21.98 -1.50
C VAL A 190 4.64 -22.15 -0.16
N ASN A 191 5.17 -21.49 0.86
CA ASN A 191 4.53 -21.35 2.17
C ASN A 191 3.65 -20.09 2.18
N VAL A 192 2.40 -20.23 1.73
CA VAL A 192 1.47 -19.09 1.63
C VAL A 192 1.19 -18.41 2.98
N PRO A 193 0.99 -19.13 4.10
CA PRO A 193 0.87 -18.50 5.42
C PRO A 193 2.08 -17.64 5.82
N ALA A 194 3.30 -18.08 5.52
CA ALA A 194 4.50 -17.29 5.82
C ALA A 194 4.53 -15.99 5.00
N LEU A 195 4.18 -16.05 3.71
CA LEU A 195 4.09 -14.86 2.87
C LEU A 195 3.01 -13.88 3.34
N ALA A 196 1.85 -14.39 3.77
CA ALA A 196 0.79 -13.55 4.32
C ALA A 196 1.24 -12.85 5.60
N LYS A 197 2.04 -13.53 6.44
CA LYS A 197 2.64 -12.95 7.65
C LYS A 197 3.71 -11.91 7.34
N GLU A 198 4.59 -12.17 6.39
CA GLU A 198 5.61 -11.22 5.93
C GLU A 198 4.96 -9.91 5.44
N LEU A 199 3.92 -10.05 4.61
CA LEU A 199 3.16 -8.89 4.13
C LEU A 199 2.45 -8.16 5.27
N GLU A 200 1.87 -8.88 6.23
CA GLU A 200 1.24 -8.28 7.41
C GLU A 200 2.25 -7.45 8.22
N ASP A 201 3.43 -8.01 8.48
CA ASP A 201 4.47 -7.32 9.24
C ASP A 201 4.94 -6.07 8.53
N THR A 202 5.13 -6.16 7.21
CA THR A 202 5.53 -5.02 6.37
C THR A 202 4.47 -3.92 6.41
N VAL A 203 3.19 -4.28 6.26
CA VAL A 203 2.08 -3.31 6.31
C VAL A 203 1.94 -2.69 7.70
N ARG A 204 2.13 -3.47 8.77
CA ARG A 204 2.07 -2.95 10.15
C ARG A 204 3.20 -1.97 10.45
N LEU A 205 4.40 -2.22 9.93
CA LEU A 205 5.50 -1.26 10.00
C LEU A 205 5.20 0.03 9.22
N GLU A 206 4.55 -0.07 8.06
CA GLU A 206 4.24 1.10 7.22
C GLU A 206 3.16 2.01 7.82
N ILE A 207 2.30 1.50 8.70
CA ILE A 207 1.32 2.31 9.45
C ILE A 207 1.85 2.77 10.82
N ASP A 208 3.12 2.55 11.15
CA ASP A 208 3.74 3.13 12.34
C ASP A 208 4.58 4.34 11.94
N TYR A 209 3.94 5.50 11.92
CA TYR A 209 4.58 6.75 11.51
C TYR A 209 5.59 7.29 12.53
N LEU A 210 5.49 6.87 13.79
CA LEU A 210 6.50 7.19 14.80
C LEU A 210 7.79 6.41 14.54
N ALA A 211 7.66 5.10 14.27
CA ALA A 211 8.80 4.29 13.87
C ALA A 211 9.41 4.78 12.54
N GLU A 212 8.59 5.18 11.56
CA GLU A 212 9.08 5.76 10.30
C GLU A 212 9.89 7.04 10.55
N ALA A 213 9.41 7.92 11.42
CA ALA A 213 10.12 9.14 11.80
C ALA A 213 11.45 8.85 12.53
N ASP A 214 11.45 7.89 13.47
CA ASP A 214 12.66 7.45 14.19
C ASP A 214 13.71 6.89 13.22
N ASN A 215 13.26 6.09 12.26
CA ASN A 215 14.12 5.56 11.21
C ASN A 215 14.67 6.67 10.31
N ALA A 216 13.86 7.67 9.94
CA ALA A 216 14.31 8.80 9.12
C ALA A 216 15.40 9.62 9.84
N GLU A 217 15.23 9.90 11.14
CA GLU A 217 16.25 10.60 11.93
C GLU A 217 17.52 9.77 12.10
N GLN A 218 17.38 8.46 12.34
CA GLN A 218 18.54 7.58 12.41
C GLN A 218 19.27 7.50 11.07
N PHE A 219 18.53 7.45 9.96
CA PHE A 219 19.09 7.48 8.62
C PHE A 219 19.84 8.80 8.37
N SER A 220 19.27 9.93 8.76
CA SER A 220 19.95 11.23 8.71
C SER A 220 21.29 11.23 9.46
N LYS A 221 21.34 10.66 10.66
CA LYS A 221 22.59 10.51 11.44
C LYS A 221 23.61 9.62 10.73
N ASN A 222 23.17 8.47 10.19
CA ASN A 222 24.04 7.52 9.49
C ASN A 222 24.69 8.15 8.24
N PHE A 223 23.97 9.04 7.56
CA PHE A 223 24.39 9.67 6.30
C PHE A 223 24.89 11.11 6.45
N ALA A 224 25.04 11.63 7.67
CA ALA A 224 25.45 13.02 7.93
C ALA A 224 26.76 13.44 7.24
N LYS A 225 27.67 12.50 6.96
CA LYS A 225 28.96 12.77 6.26
C LYS A 225 28.89 12.63 4.74
N ARG A 226 27.76 12.19 4.17
CA ARG A 226 27.60 11.88 2.74
C ARG A 226 26.88 13.03 2.02
N LYS A 227 27.65 13.98 1.49
CA LYS A 227 27.14 15.20 0.81
C LYS A 227 26.18 14.96 -0.38
N ARG A 228 26.18 13.76 -0.98
CA ARG A 228 25.29 13.39 -2.11
C ARG A 228 23.93 12.85 -1.64
N ILE A 229 23.72 12.69 -0.35
CA ILE A 229 22.48 12.12 0.22
C ILE A 229 21.88 13.19 1.12
N HIS A 230 20.67 13.62 0.78
CA HIS A 230 19.84 14.48 1.63
C HIS A 230 18.70 13.65 2.21
N VAL A 231 18.49 13.77 3.52
CA VAL A 231 17.45 13.05 4.24
C VAL A 231 16.47 14.10 4.78
N PRO A 232 15.18 14.06 4.40
CA PRO A 232 14.20 15.01 4.89
C PRO A 232 14.18 15.09 6.41
N ARG A 233 14.21 16.31 6.96
CA ARG A 233 14.09 16.53 8.40
C ARG A 233 12.67 16.25 8.88
N VAL A 234 12.52 15.60 10.04
CA VAL A 234 11.22 15.35 10.67
C VAL A 234 10.79 16.57 11.49
N VAL A 235 9.55 16.99 11.35
CA VAL A 235 8.92 17.98 12.24
C VAL A 235 8.23 17.22 13.38
N ARG A 236 8.99 16.91 14.43
CA ARG A 236 8.53 16.04 15.52
C ARG A 236 7.33 16.55 16.28
N SER A 237 7.24 17.87 16.46
CA SER A 237 6.08 18.53 17.08
C SER A 237 4.78 18.33 16.30
N LEU A 238 4.87 18.02 15.01
CA LEU A 238 3.73 17.78 14.10
C LEU A 238 3.70 16.35 13.57
N THR A 239 4.26 15.40 14.33
CA THR A 239 4.27 13.98 14.01
C THR A 239 3.62 13.18 15.14
N THR A 240 2.70 12.29 14.78
CA THR A 240 1.95 11.41 15.67
C THR A 240 1.97 9.98 15.14
N ALA A 241 1.22 9.07 15.77
CA ALA A 241 1.05 7.71 15.28
C ALA A 241 0.41 7.64 13.87
N ARG A 242 -0.35 8.67 13.46
CA ARG A 242 -1.11 8.66 12.19
C ARG A 242 -0.86 9.85 11.27
N VAL A 243 -0.04 10.81 11.71
CA VAL A 243 0.42 11.95 10.91
C VAL A 243 1.94 12.02 10.95
N LEU A 244 2.61 12.08 9.80
CA LEU A 244 4.05 12.24 9.69
C LEU A 244 4.36 13.51 8.89
N THR A 245 5.03 14.46 9.52
CA THR A 245 5.41 15.72 8.87
C THR A 245 6.91 15.74 8.60
N LEU A 246 7.27 15.90 7.33
CA LEU A 246 8.65 15.91 6.85
C LEU A 246 8.94 17.18 6.07
N GLU A 247 10.19 17.60 6.06
CA GLU A 247 10.71 18.59 5.13
C GLU A 247 10.35 18.20 3.69
N ASN A 248 9.80 19.15 2.93
CA ASN A 248 9.52 18.93 1.52
C ASN A 248 10.80 19.09 0.70
N VAL A 249 11.34 17.95 0.26
CA VAL A 249 12.49 17.90 -0.64
C VAL A 249 11.97 17.79 -2.06
N TYR A 250 11.92 18.92 -2.78
CA TYR A 250 11.54 18.92 -4.20
C TYR A 250 12.61 18.13 -4.99
N ALA A 251 12.24 16.95 -5.47
CA ALA A 251 13.13 16.09 -6.25
C ALA A 251 12.37 15.35 -7.36
N ILE A 252 13.09 15.03 -8.43
CA ILE A 252 12.61 14.18 -9.52
C ILE A 252 12.58 12.75 -8.99
N LYS A 253 11.49 12.01 -9.25
CA LYS A 253 11.40 10.59 -8.89
C LYS A 253 12.48 9.82 -9.63
N ILE A 254 13.16 8.88 -8.95
CA ILE A 254 14.22 8.06 -9.57
C ILE A 254 13.71 7.23 -10.77
N THR A 255 12.41 6.97 -10.83
CA THR A 255 11.76 6.24 -11.93
C THR A 255 11.31 7.14 -13.08
N ASP A 256 11.43 8.46 -12.95
CA ASP A 256 11.07 9.43 -13.98
C ASP A 256 12.31 9.73 -14.85
N TYR A 257 12.67 8.73 -15.67
CA TYR A 257 13.86 8.79 -16.52
C TYR A 257 13.85 9.98 -17.49
N ASP A 258 12.66 10.36 -17.97
CA ASP A 258 12.49 11.49 -18.88
C ASP A 258 12.82 12.81 -18.18
N ALA A 259 12.30 13.04 -16.97
CA ALA A 259 12.62 14.24 -16.20
C ALA A 259 14.09 14.28 -15.75
N ILE A 260 14.68 13.14 -15.39
CA ILE A 260 16.11 13.03 -15.05
C ILE A 260 16.97 13.43 -16.25
N THR A 261 16.70 12.84 -17.41
CA THR A 261 17.43 13.12 -18.66
C THR A 261 17.26 14.58 -19.07
N ALA A 262 16.04 15.12 -19.01
CA ALA A 262 15.75 16.52 -19.31
C ALA A 262 16.46 17.51 -18.36
N SER A 263 16.78 17.06 -17.14
CA SER A 263 17.49 17.85 -16.13
C SER A 263 19.02 17.75 -16.24
N GLY A 264 19.53 17.00 -17.22
CA GLY A 264 20.97 16.85 -17.46
C GLY A 264 21.71 16.06 -16.37
N ILE A 265 20.99 15.19 -15.66
CA ILE A 265 21.55 14.29 -14.65
C ILE A 265 21.91 12.98 -15.36
N ASP A 266 23.21 12.64 -15.41
CA ASP A 266 23.78 11.37 -15.93
C ASP A 266 23.87 10.30 -14.82
#